data_AF-A0A1F9MV44-F1
#
_entry.id   AF-A0A1F9MV44-F1
#
_cell.length_a   1.000
_cell.length_b   1.000
_cell.length_c   1.000
_cell.angle_alpha   90.00
_cell.angle_beta   90.00
_cell.angle_gamma   90.00
#
_symmetry.space_group_name_H-M   'P 1'
#
loop_
_entity.id
_entity.type
_entity.pdbx_description
1 polymer ?
#
loop_
_entity_poly.entity_id
_entity_poly.type
_entity_poly.pdbx_seq_one_letter_code
_entity_poly.pdbx_strand_id
1 'polypeptide(L)'
;METHPAIRLSPAAAILDLQGSAGNFVVRLQSGPLVLEEKVGALILAPELALESVAPPVAHPRIISLTRLEEILSLPEEAAALGDPDSPQVQVALLAGTGGDGHPLALRRILSAAGQLLSHENCQPYLFLQDAKVAAPGLETDLEEAQAAGLIIFKVNPPPALSLDQDRPHLTFFDPVMHEDLALACDLAVLAEDYRSAPESAALAELLRLHPGPLGFFQSDNVRNLPVITNRRGIYVAGPGRAVMDLDQAFGEADAAVTEVQGLLGQGAATAPKGRAAIDRGRCVLCLTCHRVCPHGAVTWDNRAIINELACQGCGVCASQCPNEAIQIRNFTDEQVVTALSTIDPRLTPRIIAFMCKNSGWEAYHAALHLEHAPLPLGFTPMRMPCAGKIDIDYLLQAFALGADGVLVLSCHPDNCKSQLGNEHALWRVERARGLLSEAGVDPQRLLFKTLAPNSPGDFLAAVTQLTENLETLQAACGVASGAVT
;
A
#
# COMPACT_ATOMS: atom_id res chain seq x y z
N MET A 1 -11.93 25.23 -21.69
CA MET A 1 -11.36 23.93 -22.08
C MET A 1 -11.11 23.96 -23.58
N GLU A 2 -9.85 24.09 -23.98
CA GLU A 2 -9.49 24.01 -25.39
C GLU A 2 -9.74 22.59 -25.90
N THR A 3 -10.40 22.47 -27.05
CA THR A 3 -10.70 21.18 -27.67
C THR A 3 -9.48 20.71 -28.45
N HIS A 4 -8.70 19.79 -27.88
CA HIS A 4 -7.66 19.09 -28.63
C HIS A 4 -8.32 17.99 -29.48
N PRO A 5 -7.99 17.85 -30.78
CA PRO A 5 -8.68 16.89 -31.68
C PRO A 5 -8.53 15.42 -31.26
N ALA A 6 -7.50 15.10 -30.47
CA ALA A 6 -7.28 13.77 -29.91
C ALA A 6 -7.94 13.54 -28.54
N ILE A 7 -8.60 14.55 -27.96
CA ILE A 7 -9.22 14.48 -26.63
C ILE A 7 -10.73 14.55 -26.79
N ARG A 8 -11.41 13.46 -26.42
CA ARG A 8 -12.86 13.45 -26.27
C ARG A 8 -13.22 13.61 -24.81
N LEU A 9 -13.94 14.68 -24.50
CA LEU A 9 -14.43 14.97 -23.16
C LEU A 9 -15.83 14.41 -22.99
N SER A 10 -16.07 13.70 -21.88
CA SER A 10 -17.37 13.12 -21.53
C SER A 10 -17.76 13.62 -20.13
N PRO A 11 -18.25 14.88 -20.01
CA PRO A 11 -18.64 15.44 -18.72
C PRO A 11 -19.81 14.64 -18.13
N ALA A 12 -19.88 14.59 -16.80
CA ALA A 12 -20.88 13.83 -16.05
C ALA A 12 -20.95 12.34 -16.46
N ALA A 13 -19.80 11.75 -16.83
CA ALA A 13 -19.70 10.32 -17.11
C ALA A 13 -19.10 9.57 -15.91
N ALA A 14 -19.63 8.37 -15.64
CA ALA A 14 -19.13 7.48 -14.59
C ALA A 14 -18.76 6.11 -15.16
N ILE A 15 -17.69 5.49 -14.63
CA ILE A 15 -17.31 4.13 -14.99
C ILE A 15 -18.27 3.15 -14.33
N LEU A 16 -18.96 2.34 -15.14
CA LEU A 16 -19.88 1.30 -14.67
C LEU A 16 -19.23 -0.08 -14.56
N ASP A 17 -18.32 -0.38 -15.47
CA ASP A 17 -17.66 -1.68 -15.57
C ASP A 17 -16.34 -1.54 -16.31
N LEU A 18 -15.39 -2.41 -15.96
CA LEU A 18 -14.11 -2.54 -16.64
C LEU A 18 -13.84 -4.02 -16.93
N GLN A 19 -13.83 -4.36 -18.21
CA GLN A 19 -13.42 -5.67 -18.68
C GLN A 19 -12.04 -5.61 -19.33
N GLY A 20 -11.40 -6.77 -19.44
CA GLY A 20 -10.09 -6.87 -20.06
C GLY A 20 -8.94 -6.55 -19.11
N SER A 21 -7.82 -6.16 -19.70
CA SER A 21 -6.51 -6.11 -19.04
C SER A 21 -5.54 -5.24 -19.85
N ALA A 22 -4.35 -4.96 -19.29
CA ALA A 22 -3.31 -4.14 -19.91
C ALA A 22 -3.24 -4.25 -21.45
N GLY A 23 -3.44 -3.11 -22.13
CA GLY A 23 -3.42 -2.99 -23.59
C GLY A 23 -4.76 -3.25 -24.30
N ASN A 24 -5.72 -3.89 -23.64
CA ASN A 24 -7.01 -4.29 -24.22
C ASN A 24 -8.12 -4.22 -23.16
N PHE A 25 -8.41 -3.03 -22.65
CA PHE A 25 -9.55 -2.81 -21.76
C PHE A 25 -10.80 -2.45 -22.56
N VAL A 26 -11.95 -2.81 -22.01
CA VAL A 26 -13.27 -2.37 -22.46
C VAL A 26 -13.92 -1.67 -21.27
N VAL A 27 -14.11 -0.37 -21.37
CA VAL A 27 -14.69 0.49 -20.34
C VAL A 27 -16.14 0.75 -20.71
N ARG A 28 -17.06 0.50 -19.77
CA ARG A 28 -18.46 0.91 -19.92
C ARG A 28 -18.69 2.18 -19.12
N LEU A 29 -19.15 3.23 -19.79
CA LEU A 29 -19.35 4.55 -19.23
C LEU A 29 -20.84 4.88 -19.23
N GLN A 30 -21.39 5.31 -18.09
CA GLN A 30 -22.70 5.95 -18.03
C GLN A 30 -22.52 7.43 -18.33
N SER A 31 -23.22 7.99 -19.32
CA SER A 31 -23.28 9.44 -19.57
C SER A 31 -24.74 9.85 -19.79
N GLY A 32 -25.35 10.47 -18.77
CA GLY A 32 -26.79 10.74 -18.78
C GLY A 32 -27.60 9.43 -18.90
N PRO A 33 -28.52 9.27 -19.87
CA PRO A 33 -29.26 8.03 -20.10
C PRO A 33 -28.50 7.00 -20.96
N LEU A 34 -27.36 7.37 -21.54
CA LEU A 34 -26.62 6.52 -22.49
C LEU A 34 -25.54 5.70 -21.77
N VAL A 35 -25.39 4.45 -22.20
CA VAL A 35 -24.23 3.61 -21.85
C VAL A 35 -23.34 3.51 -23.07
N LEU A 36 -22.11 4.01 -22.94
CA LEU A 36 -21.08 3.94 -23.97
C LEU A 36 -20.09 2.81 -23.64
N GLU A 37 -19.59 2.15 -24.69
CA GLU A 37 -18.53 1.15 -24.56
C GLU A 37 -17.30 1.63 -25.32
N GLU A 38 -16.16 1.69 -24.63
CA GLU A 38 -14.92 2.26 -25.14
C GLU A 38 -13.77 1.29 -24.98
N LYS A 39 -13.02 1.08 -26.07
CA LYS A 39 -11.81 0.25 -26.04
C LYS A 39 -10.60 1.12 -25.77
N VAL A 40 -9.89 0.85 -24.68
CA VAL A 40 -8.72 1.63 -24.27
C VAL A 40 -7.54 0.72 -23.94
N GLY A 41 -6.33 1.20 -24.21
CA GLY A 41 -5.10 0.47 -23.88
C GLY A 41 -4.69 0.59 -22.42
N ALA A 42 -5.00 1.73 -21.81
CA ALA A 42 -4.67 2.06 -20.42
C ALA A 42 -5.69 3.03 -19.83
N LEU A 43 -5.72 3.12 -18.50
CA LEU A 43 -6.50 4.07 -17.72
C LEU A 43 -5.56 4.87 -16.82
N ILE A 44 -5.83 6.17 -16.67
CA ILE A 44 -5.19 7.02 -15.66
C ILE A 44 -6.30 7.57 -14.76
N LEU A 45 -6.22 7.30 -13.46
CA LEU A 45 -7.15 7.78 -12.45
C LEU A 45 -6.58 9.06 -11.83
N ALA A 46 -7.33 10.16 -11.92
CA ALA A 46 -6.95 11.44 -11.34
C ALA A 46 -8.18 12.10 -10.70
N PRO A 47 -8.75 11.50 -9.63
CA PRO A 47 -9.84 12.14 -8.88
C PRO A 47 -9.31 13.38 -8.16
N GLU A 48 -10.24 14.22 -7.73
CA GLU A 48 -9.95 15.34 -6.84
C GLU A 48 -9.72 14.87 -5.41
N LEU A 49 -9.13 15.76 -4.61
CA LEU A 49 -8.95 15.56 -3.18
C LEU A 49 -10.25 15.92 -2.44
N ALA A 50 -10.62 15.16 -1.41
CA ALA A 50 -11.73 15.51 -0.54
C ALA A 50 -11.22 16.18 0.75
N LEU A 51 -11.93 17.23 1.18
CA LEU A 51 -11.75 17.85 2.49
C LEU A 51 -12.85 17.31 3.41
N GLU A 52 -12.45 16.58 4.44
CA GLU A 52 -13.35 16.02 5.45
C GLU A 52 -13.38 16.94 6.67
N SER A 53 -14.54 17.53 6.93
CA SER A 53 -14.72 18.38 8.11
C SER A 53 -14.59 17.58 9.40
N VAL A 54 -13.78 18.08 10.34
CA VAL A 54 -13.67 17.52 11.69
C VAL A 54 -14.93 17.91 12.47
N ALA A 55 -15.66 16.90 12.95
CA ALA A 55 -16.84 17.15 13.78
C ALA A 55 -16.44 17.81 15.11
N PRO A 56 -16.98 18.98 15.45
CA PRO A 56 -16.66 19.62 16.71
C PRO A 56 -17.28 18.84 17.88
N PRO A 57 -16.67 18.85 19.07
CA PRO A 57 -17.26 18.23 20.26
C PRO A 57 -18.57 18.91 20.69
N VAL A 58 -18.71 20.21 20.35
CA VAL A 58 -19.93 21.00 20.57
C VAL A 58 -20.21 21.80 19.30
N ALA A 59 -21.42 21.70 18.76
CA ALA A 59 -21.83 22.49 17.60
C ALA A 59 -22.10 23.94 18.03
N HIS A 60 -21.46 24.90 17.37
CA HIS A 60 -21.62 26.33 17.69
C HIS A 60 -21.29 27.20 16.46
N PRO A 61 -21.97 28.34 16.22
CA PRO A 61 -21.70 29.21 15.08
C PRO A 61 -20.28 29.81 15.06
N ARG A 62 -19.63 29.90 16.22
CA ARG A 62 -18.23 30.35 16.38
C ARG A 62 -17.21 29.20 16.30
N ILE A 63 -17.64 28.00 15.95
CA ILE A 63 -16.77 26.86 15.67
C ILE A 63 -16.97 26.49 14.22
N ILE A 64 -16.02 26.87 13.36
CA ILE A 64 -16.14 26.76 11.91
C ILE A 64 -14.99 25.93 11.33
N SER A 65 -15.11 25.53 10.06
CA SER A 65 -14.01 24.88 9.35
C SER A 65 -13.04 25.91 8.77
N LEU A 66 -11.82 25.49 8.44
CA LEU A 66 -10.84 26.34 7.77
C LEU A 66 -11.33 26.83 6.40
N THR A 67 -12.02 25.99 5.62
CA THR A 67 -12.63 26.42 4.35
C THR A 67 -13.63 27.56 4.58
N ARG A 68 -14.45 27.48 5.63
CA ARG A 68 -15.39 28.56 5.94
C ARG A 68 -14.67 29.85 6.37
N LEU A 69 -13.56 29.75 7.09
CA LEU A 69 -12.72 30.92 7.40
C LEU A 69 -12.15 31.54 6.13
N GLU A 70 -11.60 30.73 5.22
CA GLU A 70 -11.05 31.22 3.94
C GLU A 70 -12.11 31.93 3.09
N GLU A 71 -13.35 31.41 3.05
CA GLU A 71 -14.49 32.08 2.41
C GLU A 71 -14.75 33.46 3.03
N ILE A 72 -14.80 33.55 4.36
CA ILE A 72 -15.01 34.81 5.08
C ILE A 72 -13.90 35.80 4.78
N LEU A 73 -12.63 35.37 4.85
CA LEU A 73 -11.47 36.22 4.59
C LEU A 73 -11.39 36.69 3.12
N SER A 74 -11.93 35.91 2.19
CA SER A 74 -12.01 36.29 0.77
C SER A 74 -13.01 37.42 0.49
N LEU A 75 -13.92 37.70 1.43
CA LEU A 75 -14.99 38.70 1.31
C LEU A 75 -14.72 39.87 2.28
N PRO A 76 -14.34 41.07 1.81
CA PRO A 76 -13.93 42.17 2.69
C PRO A 76 -14.96 42.59 3.74
N GLU A 77 -16.26 42.52 3.40
CA GLU A 77 -17.35 42.85 4.32
C GLU A 77 -17.51 41.82 5.45
N GLU A 78 -17.39 40.52 5.14
CA GLU A 78 -17.46 39.45 6.13
C GLU A 78 -16.19 39.41 6.99
N ALA A 79 -15.02 39.62 6.39
CA ALA A 79 -13.75 39.72 7.10
C ALA A 79 -13.77 40.86 8.14
N ALA A 80 -14.35 42.02 7.79
CA ALA A 80 -14.54 43.13 8.72
C ALA A 80 -15.51 42.80 9.88
N ALA A 81 -16.41 41.82 9.67
CA ALA A 81 -17.41 41.38 10.64
C ALA A 81 -16.98 40.20 11.51
N LEU A 82 -15.75 39.67 11.35
CA LEU A 82 -15.18 38.62 12.22
C LEU A 82 -15.09 39.06 13.70
N GLY A 83 -15.16 40.38 13.96
CA GLY A 83 -15.11 40.94 15.30
C GLY A 83 -16.47 41.18 15.94
N ASP A 84 -16.54 40.88 17.24
CA ASP A 84 -17.50 41.48 18.14
C ASP A 84 -17.13 42.97 18.31
N PRO A 85 -18.01 43.93 17.98
CA PRO A 85 -17.71 45.36 18.13
C PRO A 85 -17.36 45.76 19.58
N ASP A 86 -17.71 44.92 20.57
CA ASP A 86 -17.40 45.13 21.98
C ASP A 86 -16.09 44.45 22.45
N SER A 87 -15.41 43.65 21.60
CA SER A 87 -14.12 43.01 21.95
C SER A 87 -12.92 43.83 21.45
N PRO A 88 -11.95 44.16 22.33
CA PRO A 88 -10.79 44.99 21.97
C PRO A 88 -9.81 44.30 21.00
N GLN A 89 -9.81 42.96 20.96
CA GLN A 89 -9.01 42.13 20.06
C GLN A 89 -9.72 40.79 19.85
N VAL A 90 -9.96 40.41 18.59
CA VAL A 90 -10.61 39.17 18.17
C VAL A 90 -9.60 38.03 18.24
N GLN A 91 -9.84 37.08 19.15
CA GLN A 91 -8.97 35.93 19.32
C GLN A 91 -9.45 34.77 18.45
N VAL A 92 -8.62 34.33 17.52
CA VAL A 92 -8.94 33.24 16.58
C VAL A 92 -8.04 32.05 16.86
N ALA A 93 -8.62 30.93 17.28
CA ALA A 93 -7.88 29.69 17.47
C ALA A 93 -7.96 28.82 16.21
N LEU A 94 -6.82 28.55 15.59
CA LEU A 94 -6.64 27.66 14.45
C LEU A 94 -6.17 26.30 14.97
N LEU A 95 -6.99 25.26 14.84
CA LEU A 95 -6.69 23.91 15.29
C LEU A 95 -6.30 23.04 14.09
N ALA A 96 -5.05 22.60 14.05
CA ALA A 96 -4.48 21.75 13.01
C ALA A 96 -4.25 20.33 13.52
N GLY A 97 -4.52 19.32 12.68
CA GLY A 97 -4.21 17.92 13.01
C GLY A 97 -5.02 17.36 14.19
N THR A 98 -6.22 17.89 14.44
CA THR A 98 -7.11 17.35 15.47
C THR A 98 -7.67 15.97 15.11
N GLY A 99 -7.69 15.61 13.81
CA GLY A 99 -8.09 14.30 13.29
C GLY A 99 -6.95 13.33 12.95
N GLY A 100 -5.68 13.74 13.12
CA GLY A 100 -4.51 12.92 12.78
C GLY A 100 -3.25 13.74 12.52
N ASP A 101 -2.22 13.11 11.94
CA ASP A 101 -1.00 13.81 11.53
C ASP A 101 -1.32 14.91 10.50
N GLY A 102 -0.79 16.12 10.73
CA GLY A 102 -0.92 17.22 9.77
C GLY A 102 -0.22 16.93 8.43
N HIS A 103 -0.49 17.77 7.42
CA HIS A 103 0.15 17.70 6.10
C HIS A 103 0.67 19.08 5.69
N PRO A 104 1.77 19.18 4.90
CA PRO A 104 2.28 20.47 4.42
C PRO A 104 1.24 21.34 3.70
N LEU A 105 0.32 20.74 2.93
CA LEU A 105 -0.80 21.47 2.32
C LEU A 105 -1.75 22.07 3.35
N ALA A 106 -2.05 21.33 4.42
CA ALA A 106 -2.90 21.81 5.50
C ALA A 106 -2.24 23.02 6.18
N LEU A 107 -0.96 22.90 6.50
CA LEU A 107 -0.19 23.97 7.12
C LEU A 107 -0.13 25.21 6.22
N ARG A 108 0.10 25.05 4.92
CA ARG A 108 0.10 26.17 3.96
C ARG A 108 -1.22 26.95 3.97
N ARG A 109 -2.37 26.26 3.95
CA ARG A 109 -3.70 26.91 4.06
C ARG A 109 -3.84 27.67 5.36
N ILE A 110 -3.46 27.04 6.47
CA ILE A 110 -3.54 27.64 7.81
C ILE A 110 -2.66 28.90 7.91
N LEU A 111 -1.42 28.85 7.41
CA LEU A 111 -0.52 30.00 7.43
C LEU A 111 -1.02 31.12 6.53
N SER A 112 -1.59 30.79 5.36
CA SER A 112 -2.26 31.78 4.49
C SER A 112 -3.42 32.47 5.22
N ALA A 113 -4.30 31.71 5.89
CA ALA A 113 -5.41 32.27 6.66
C ALA A 113 -4.91 33.09 7.86
N ALA A 114 -3.88 32.62 8.57
CA ALA A 114 -3.25 33.33 9.68
C ALA A 114 -2.63 34.66 9.24
N GLY A 115 -1.92 34.69 8.10
CA GLY A 115 -1.35 35.91 7.54
C GLY A 115 -2.42 36.94 7.17
N GLN A 116 -3.54 36.49 6.60
CA GLN A 116 -4.68 37.37 6.33
C GLN A 116 -5.29 37.90 7.63
N LEU A 117 -5.49 37.07 8.66
CA LEU A 117 -5.94 37.51 9.97
C LEU A 117 -4.99 38.57 10.58
N LEU A 118 -3.68 38.35 10.53
CA LEU A 118 -2.68 39.31 11.05
C LEU A 118 -2.67 40.65 10.29
N SER A 119 -3.16 40.67 9.05
CA SER A 119 -3.31 41.92 8.29
C SER A 119 -4.47 42.80 8.78
N HIS A 120 -5.37 42.26 9.60
CA HIS A 120 -6.44 43.00 10.27
C HIS A 120 -5.98 43.50 11.64
N GLU A 121 -6.06 44.81 11.89
CA GLU A 121 -5.54 45.46 13.11
C GLU A 121 -6.08 44.88 14.43
N ASN A 122 -7.25 44.24 14.41
CA ASN A 122 -7.95 43.75 15.59
C ASN A 122 -7.95 42.22 15.73
N CYS A 123 -7.17 41.45 14.96
CA CYS A 123 -7.17 39.99 15.03
C CYS A 123 -5.87 39.43 15.63
N GLN A 124 -6.00 38.45 16.54
CA GLN A 124 -4.88 37.69 17.08
C GLN A 124 -5.11 36.19 16.82
N PRO A 125 -4.40 35.60 15.84
CA PRO A 125 -4.45 34.18 15.62
C PRO A 125 -3.53 33.40 16.59
N TYR A 126 -4.03 32.26 17.01
CA TYR A 126 -3.32 31.25 17.80
C TYR A 126 -3.39 29.91 17.05
N LEU A 127 -2.24 29.31 16.73
CA LEU A 127 -2.17 28.04 16.03
C LEU A 127 -1.85 26.91 17.01
N PHE A 128 -2.76 25.94 17.11
CA PHE A 128 -2.60 24.71 17.87
C PHE A 128 -2.26 23.57 16.92
N LEU A 129 -1.12 22.92 17.12
CA LEU A 129 -0.68 21.78 16.31
C LEU A 129 0.20 20.82 17.12
N GLN A 130 0.33 19.57 16.69
CA GLN A 130 1.30 18.64 17.29
C GLN A 130 2.70 18.87 16.69
N ASP A 131 2.80 18.75 15.37
CA ASP A 131 4.03 18.95 14.60
C ASP A 131 3.77 19.84 13.38
N ALA A 132 4.61 20.85 13.19
CA ALA A 132 4.60 21.66 11.99
C ALA A 132 5.24 20.85 10.85
N LYS A 133 4.44 20.43 9.86
CA LYS A 133 4.92 19.70 8.69
C LYS A 133 5.36 20.68 7.60
N VAL A 134 6.61 21.10 7.69
CA VAL A 134 7.23 22.15 6.84
C VAL A 134 7.96 21.61 5.61
N ALA A 135 7.83 20.32 5.32
CA ALA A 135 8.51 19.63 4.22
C ALA A 135 7.88 19.93 2.84
N ALA A 136 7.62 21.20 2.55
CA ALA A 136 7.23 21.70 1.23
C ALA A 136 8.02 22.98 0.91
N PRO A 137 8.26 23.30 -0.38
CA PRO A 137 9.05 24.47 -0.76
C PRO A 137 8.54 25.78 -0.13
N GLY A 138 9.43 26.52 0.53
CA GLY A 138 9.11 27.82 1.16
C GLY A 138 8.31 27.75 2.47
N LEU A 139 7.78 26.59 2.86
CA LEU A 139 6.83 26.49 3.98
C LEU A 139 7.45 26.77 5.35
N GLU A 140 8.74 26.50 5.53
CA GLU A 140 9.50 26.90 6.73
C GLU A 140 9.58 28.43 6.83
N THR A 141 9.91 29.10 5.72
CA THR A 141 9.97 30.56 5.66
C THR A 141 8.59 31.18 5.89
N ASP A 142 7.55 30.61 5.28
CA ASP A 142 6.16 31.06 5.51
C ASP A 142 5.78 30.97 7.00
N LEU A 143 6.25 29.92 7.69
CA LEU A 143 6.02 29.74 9.13
C LEU A 143 6.78 30.78 9.97
N GLU A 144 8.06 30.99 9.68
CA GLU A 144 8.91 31.99 10.35
C GLU A 144 8.37 33.41 10.17
N GLU A 145 7.93 33.75 8.95
CA GLU A 145 7.33 35.05 8.63
C GLU A 145 6.00 35.24 9.37
N ALA A 146 5.15 34.22 9.42
CA ALA A 146 3.91 34.27 10.18
C ALA A 146 4.16 34.47 11.69
N GLN A 147 5.15 33.78 12.26
CA GLN A 147 5.54 33.96 13.65
C GLN A 147 6.08 35.37 13.91
N ALA A 148 6.94 35.89 13.04
CA ALA A 148 7.48 37.24 13.14
C ALA A 148 6.39 38.32 13.01
N ALA A 149 5.33 38.05 12.24
CA ALA A 149 4.16 38.90 12.09
C ALA A 149 3.18 38.83 13.28
N GLY A 150 3.40 37.91 14.24
CA GLY A 150 2.63 37.83 15.48
C GLY A 150 1.74 36.59 15.63
N LEU A 151 1.87 35.57 14.77
CA LEU A 151 1.22 34.27 14.97
C LEU A 151 1.80 33.58 16.22
N ILE A 152 0.95 33.31 17.20
CA ILE A 152 1.34 32.55 18.40
C ILE A 152 1.07 31.06 18.15
N ILE A 153 2.06 30.21 18.38
CA ILE A 153 1.96 28.77 18.10
C ILE A 153 2.10 27.97 19.39
N PHE A 154 1.16 27.07 19.62
CA PHE A 154 1.20 26.09 20.70
C PHE A 154 1.41 24.70 20.13
N LYS A 155 2.52 24.07 20.52
CA LYS A 155 2.80 22.66 20.24
C LYS A 155 2.16 21.77 21.31
N VAL A 156 1.09 21.07 20.95
CA VAL A 156 0.23 20.35 21.91
C VAL A 156 0.06 18.88 21.53
N ASN A 157 0.21 18.00 22.52
CA ASN A 157 -0.10 16.57 22.41
C ASN A 157 -0.53 16.05 23.79
N PRO A 158 -1.80 15.67 24.00
CA PRO A 158 -2.88 15.57 23.01
C PRO A 158 -3.36 16.94 22.48
N PRO A 159 -4.19 16.97 21.41
CA PRO A 159 -4.85 18.19 20.94
C PRO A 159 -5.67 18.87 22.05
N PRO A 160 -5.91 20.20 21.95
CA PRO A 160 -6.61 20.95 22.99
C PRO A 160 -8.07 20.49 23.11
N ALA A 161 -8.58 20.42 24.33
CA ALA A 161 -9.99 20.13 24.55
C ALA A 161 -10.83 21.39 24.28
N LEU A 162 -11.74 21.28 23.31
CA LEU A 162 -12.64 22.37 22.92
C LEU A 162 -13.99 22.23 23.62
N SER A 163 -14.39 23.28 24.33
CA SER A 163 -15.65 23.39 25.07
C SER A 163 -16.28 24.77 24.85
N LEU A 164 -17.44 25.03 25.47
CA LEU A 164 -18.03 26.37 25.51
C LEU A 164 -18.01 26.89 26.96
N ASP A 165 -17.57 28.13 27.15
CA ASP A 165 -17.73 28.88 28.38
C ASP A 165 -18.39 30.23 28.06
N GLN A 166 -19.47 30.57 28.77
CA GLN A 166 -20.26 31.79 28.55
C GLN A 166 -20.61 32.05 27.06
N ASP A 167 -21.00 30.99 26.33
CA ASP A 167 -21.34 31.04 24.88
C ASP A 167 -20.16 31.38 23.94
N ARG A 168 -18.92 31.23 24.43
CA ARG A 168 -17.70 31.39 23.63
C ARG A 168 -16.87 30.10 23.60
N PRO A 169 -16.21 29.79 22.47
CA PRO A 169 -15.24 28.71 22.40
C PRO A 169 -14.14 28.84 23.45
N HIS A 170 -13.89 27.75 24.17
CA HIS A 170 -12.90 27.68 25.25
C HIS A 170 -12.03 26.44 25.10
N LEU A 171 -10.73 26.65 24.98
CA LEU A 171 -9.72 25.62 24.75
C LEU A 171 -8.91 25.38 26.02
N THR A 172 -8.77 24.13 26.44
CA THR A 172 -7.86 23.75 27.54
C THR A 172 -6.79 22.78 27.04
N PHE A 173 -5.54 23.01 27.44
CA PHE A 173 -4.40 22.23 26.98
C PHE A 173 -3.22 22.35 27.94
N PHE A 174 -2.34 21.34 27.92
CA PHE A 174 -1.07 21.40 28.63
C PHE A 174 -0.01 22.03 27.72
N ASP A 175 0.68 23.07 28.20
CA ASP A 175 1.83 23.64 27.50
C ASP A 175 3.11 22.93 27.95
N PRO A 176 3.78 22.15 27.07
CA PRO A 176 5.01 21.45 27.42
C PRO A 176 6.20 22.38 27.68
N VAL A 177 6.15 23.64 27.25
CA VAL A 177 7.21 24.63 27.49
C VAL A 177 7.09 25.21 28.89
N MET A 178 5.87 25.58 29.28
CA MET A 178 5.58 26.17 30.60
C MET A 178 5.36 25.12 31.70
N HIS A 179 5.12 23.86 31.32
CA HIS A 179 4.79 22.75 32.22
C HIS A 179 3.52 22.98 33.07
N GLU A 180 2.51 23.63 32.51
CA GLU A 180 1.24 23.91 33.19
C GLU A 180 0.03 23.75 32.26
N ASP A 181 -1.14 23.56 32.87
CA ASP A 181 -2.41 23.53 32.17
C ASP A 181 -2.87 24.97 31.90
N LEU A 182 -3.02 25.30 30.62
CA LEU A 182 -3.47 26.60 30.15
C LEU A 182 -4.91 26.51 29.61
N ALA A 183 -5.55 27.68 29.61
CA ALA A 183 -6.89 27.86 29.09
C ALA A 183 -6.93 29.13 28.21
N LEU A 184 -7.54 29.01 27.02
CA LEU A 184 -7.73 30.10 26.08
C LEU A 184 -9.23 30.20 25.72
N ALA A 185 -9.88 31.28 26.17
CA ALA A 185 -11.17 31.69 25.62
C ALA A 185 -10.92 32.40 24.28
N CYS A 186 -11.66 32.07 23.23
CA CYS A 186 -11.49 32.70 21.93
C CYS A 186 -12.85 33.07 21.30
N ASP A 187 -12.82 34.01 20.37
CA ASP A 187 -14.03 34.51 19.69
C ASP A 187 -14.45 33.63 18.52
N LEU A 188 -13.49 32.91 17.96
CA LEU A 188 -13.65 31.97 16.86
C LEU A 188 -12.68 30.81 17.02
N ALA A 189 -13.20 29.58 16.99
CA ALA A 189 -12.39 28.38 16.86
C ALA A 189 -12.56 27.81 15.44
N VAL A 190 -11.44 27.45 14.83
CA VAL A 190 -11.37 27.04 13.43
C VAL A 190 -10.73 25.67 13.38
N LEU A 191 -11.49 24.69 12.89
CA LEU A 191 -11.04 23.31 12.74
C LEU A 191 -10.53 23.11 11.31
N ALA A 192 -9.24 22.83 11.15
CA ALA A 192 -8.71 22.46 9.85
C ALA A 192 -9.30 21.12 9.40
N GLU A 193 -9.76 21.05 8.15
CA GLU A 193 -10.25 19.79 7.57
C GLU A 193 -9.11 18.79 7.37
N ASP A 194 -9.48 17.52 7.44
CA ASP A 194 -8.60 16.42 7.06
C ASP A 194 -8.64 16.17 5.56
N TYR A 195 -7.50 15.78 4.99
CA TYR A 195 -7.40 15.44 3.59
C TYR A 195 -7.66 13.94 3.38
N ARG A 196 -8.54 13.62 2.44
CA ARG A 196 -8.97 12.25 2.12
C ARG A 196 -9.06 12.03 0.62
N SER A 197 -9.09 10.76 0.23
CA SER A 197 -9.48 10.36 -1.12
C SER A 197 -10.93 10.77 -1.43
N ALA A 198 -11.25 10.97 -2.71
CA ALA A 198 -12.60 11.30 -3.14
C ALA A 198 -13.61 10.24 -2.65
N PRO A 199 -14.85 10.60 -2.27
CA PRO A 199 -15.84 9.65 -1.73
C PRO A 199 -16.11 8.44 -2.63
N GLU A 200 -16.05 8.63 -3.95
CA GLU A 200 -16.24 7.57 -4.95
C GLU A 200 -15.03 6.64 -5.12
N SER A 201 -13.87 6.96 -4.52
CA SER A 201 -12.62 6.22 -4.71
C SER A 201 -12.74 4.76 -4.25
N ALA A 202 -13.40 4.51 -3.12
CA ALA A 202 -13.57 3.14 -2.62
C ALA A 202 -14.35 2.25 -3.60
N ALA A 203 -15.50 2.74 -4.10
CA ALA A 203 -16.32 2.01 -5.07
C ALA A 203 -15.57 1.82 -6.40
N LEU A 204 -14.83 2.83 -6.85
CA LEU A 204 -14.03 2.74 -8.07
C LEU A 204 -12.86 1.77 -7.92
N ALA A 205 -12.19 1.74 -6.76
CA ALA A 205 -11.11 0.80 -6.47
C ALA A 205 -11.62 -0.64 -6.50
N GLU A 206 -12.79 -0.92 -5.93
CA GLU A 206 -13.42 -2.25 -5.97
C GLU A 206 -13.75 -2.67 -7.41
N LEU A 207 -14.44 -1.80 -8.16
CA LEU A 207 -14.81 -2.03 -9.57
C LEU A 207 -13.57 -2.33 -10.42
N LEU A 208 -12.52 -1.53 -10.24
CA LEU A 208 -11.27 -1.66 -10.98
C LEU A 208 -10.36 -2.76 -10.40
N ARG A 209 -10.72 -3.40 -9.28
CA ARG A 209 -9.92 -4.39 -8.54
C ARG A 209 -8.53 -3.88 -8.16
N LEU A 210 -8.48 -2.65 -7.67
CA LEU A 210 -7.29 -2.01 -7.15
C LEU A 210 -7.12 -2.32 -5.67
N HIS A 211 -5.87 -2.31 -5.21
CA HIS A 211 -5.54 -2.40 -3.78
C HIS A 211 -5.30 -0.99 -3.26
N PRO A 212 -6.26 -0.40 -2.51
CA PRO A 212 -6.09 0.95 -2.00
C PRO A 212 -5.02 1.00 -0.90
N GLY A 213 -4.43 2.17 -0.73
CA GLY A 213 -3.51 2.49 0.36
C GLY A 213 -4.19 3.15 1.54
N PRO A 214 -3.39 3.72 2.47
CA PRO A 214 -3.91 4.53 3.56
C PRO A 214 -4.83 5.64 3.06
N LEU A 215 -5.81 6.04 3.88
CA LEU A 215 -6.76 7.12 3.57
C LEU A 215 -7.62 6.90 2.30
N GLY A 216 -7.61 5.68 1.74
CA GLY A 216 -8.47 5.27 0.62
C GLY A 216 -7.94 5.64 -0.78
N PHE A 217 -6.69 6.08 -0.90
CA PHE A 217 -6.07 6.36 -2.19
C PHE A 217 -5.84 5.08 -3.02
N PHE A 218 -5.74 5.20 -4.35
CA PHE A 218 -5.75 4.04 -5.28
C PHE A 218 -4.49 3.17 -5.30
N GLN A 219 -3.46 3.52 -4.53
CA GLN A 219 -2.19 2.81 -4.50
C GLN A 219 -1.85 2.38 -3.08
N SER A 220 -1.69 1.07 -2.88
CA SER A 220 -1.16 0.50 -1.64
C SER A 220 0.28 0.94 -1.36
N ASP A 221 0.62 1.12 -0.09
CA ASP A 221 1.98 1.37 0.39
C ASP A 221 2.85 0.12 0.18
N ASN A 222 3.48 0.04 -0.99
CA ASN A 222 4.39 -1.04 -1.34
C ASN A 222 5.62 -0.42 -1.98
N VAL A 223 6.80 -0.71 -1.42
CA VAL A 223 8.09 -0.18 -1.90
C VAL A 223 8.42 -0.53 -3.36
N ARG A 224 7.66 -1.46 -3.96
CA ARG A 224 7.78 -1.86 -5.38
C ARG A 224 6.80 -1.14 -6.30
N ASN A 225 5.78 -0.50 -5.76
CA ASN A 225 4.92 0.40 -6.52
C ASN A 225 5.71 1.71 -6.68
N LEU A 226 6.23 1.95 -7.88
CA LEU A 226 6.73 3.28 -8.22
C LEU A 226 5.55 4.28 -8.15
N PRO A 227 5.83 5.60 -8.05
CA PRO A 227 4.81 6.60 -8.25
C PRO A 227 3.96 6.26 -9.49
N VAL A 228 2.68 6.56 -9.43
CA VAL A 228 1.66 6.32 -10.47
C VAL A 228 1.26 4.87 -10.77
N ILE A 229 2.00 3.85 -10.33
CA ILE A 229 1.72 2.44 -10.67
C ILE A 229 0.75 1.79 -9.66
N THR A 230 -0.31 1.15 -10.14
CA THR A 230 -1.21 0.34 -9.29
C THR A 230 -0.86 -1.17 -9.32
N ASN A 231 -1.56 -1.99 -8.54
CA ASN A 231 -1.44 -3.45 -8.59
C ASN A 231 -1.82 -4.04 -9.97
N ARG A 232 -2.62 -3.31 -10.77
CA ARG A 232 -3.05 -3.71 -12.12
C ARG A 232 -2.28 -2.95 -13.19
N ARG A 233 -1.41 -3.66 -13.91
CA ARG A 233 -0.69 -3.07 -15.05
C ARG A 233 -1.69 -2.49 -16.06
N GLY A 234 -1.42 -1.28 -16.55
CA GLY A 234 -2.30 -0.54 -17.46
C GLY A 234 -3.39 0.28 -16.78
N ILE A 235 -3.47 0.25 -15.44
CA ILE A 235 -4.23 1.21 -14.65
C ILE A 235 -3.24 2.00 -13.80
N TYR A 236 -3.19 3.30 -14.02
CA TYR A 236 -2.29 4.25 -13.39
C TYR A 236 -3.09 5.23 -12.55
N VAL A 237 -2.41 5.92 -11.64
CA VAL A 237 -2.99 6.96 -10.80
C VAL A 237 -2.10 8.20 -10.87
N ALA A 238 -2.68 9.40 -10.88
CA ALA A 238 -1.93 10.65 -10.83
C ALA A 238 -2.62 11.64 -9.90
N GLY A 239 -1.82 12.50 -9.25
CA GLY A 239 -2.37 13.57 -8.44
C GLY A 239 -3.04 13.04 -7.16
N PRO A 240 -4.10 13.72 -6.69
CA PRO A 240 -4.81 13.36 -5.46
C PRO A 240 -5.42 11.96 -5.43
N GLY A 241 -5.46 11.22 -6.54
CA GLY A 241 -5.80 9.79 -6.50
C GLY A 241 -4.80 8.91 -5.78
N ARG A 242 -3.53 9.35 -5.65
CA ARG A 242 -2.44 8.55 -5.06
C ARG A 242 -2.14 8.94 -3.61
N ALA A 243 -2.13 10.23 -3.32
CA ALA A 243 -1.83 10.77 -2.00
C ALA A 243 -2.25 12.25 -1.93
N VAL A 244 -2.20 12.82 -0.74
CA VAL A 244 -2.27 14.27 -0.54
C VAL A 244 -1.01 14.91 -1.14
N MET A 245 -1.17 15.83 -2.10
CA MET A 245 -0.04 16.45 -2.81
C MET A 245 -0.41 17.79 -3.45
N ASP A 246 0.58 18.63 -3.68
CA ASP A 246 0.41 19.91 -4.39
C ASP A 246 0.31 19.75 -5.92
N LEU A 247 0.06 20.85 -6.62
CA LEU A 247 -0.10 20.84 -8.08
C LEU A 247 1.21 20.52 -8.81
N ASP A 248 2.36 20.97 -8.31
CA ASP A 248 3.65 20.71 -8.95
C ASP A 248 3.97 19.21 -8.90
N GLN A 249 3.70 18.57 -7.76
CA GLN A 249 3.76 17.12 -7.59
C GLN A 249 2.78 16.42 -8.52
N ALA A 250 1.53 16.89 -8.61
CA ALA A 250 0.50 16.31 -9.47
C ALA A 250 0.89 16.38 -10.96
N PHE A 251 1.48 17.49 -11.43
CA PHE A 251 2.00 17.62 -12.80
C PHE A 251 3.16 16.66 -13.06
N GLY A 252 4.10 16.54 -12.11
CA GLY A 252 5.19 15.57 -12.22
C GLY A 252 4.69 14.12 -12.30
N GLU A 253 3.63 13.79 -11.56
CA GLU A 253 2.97 12.49 -11.65
C GLU A 253 2.19 12.29 -12.94
N ALA A 254 1.56 13.33 -13.48
CA ALA A 254 0.91 13.25 -14.79
C ALA A 254 1.93 12.88 -15.88
N ASP A 255 3.10 13.51 -15.88
CA ASP A 255 4.20 13.19 -16.81
C ASP A 255 4.73 11.76 -16.63
N ALA A 256 4.85 11.31 -15.38
CA ALA A 256 5.24 9.93 -15.07
C ALA A 256 4.20 8.92 -15.56
N ALA A 257 2.91 9.18 -15.37
CA ALA A 257 1.81 8.35 -15.86
C ALA A 257 1.80 8.26 -17.39
N VAL A 258 2.02 9.37 -18.08
CA VAL A 258 2.16 9.39 -19.55
C VAL A 258 3.34 8.53 -19.99
N THR A 259 4.49 8.64 -19.32
CA THR A 259 5.69 7.83 -19.62
C THR A 259 5.42 6.34 -19.46
N GLU A 260 4.75 5.94 -18.38
CA GLU A 260 4.37 4.54 -18.15
C GLU A 260 3.37 4.01 -19.19
N VAL A 261 2.38 4.83 -19.58
CA VAL A 261 1.43 4.48 -20.65
C VAL A 261 2.15 4.32 -21.99
N GLN A 262 3.08 5.22 -22.33
CA GLN A 262 3.91 5.11 -23.53
C GLN A 262 4.79 3.85 -23.50
N GLY A 263 5.38 3.51 -22.35
CA GLY A 263 6.15 2.28 -22.18
C GLY A 263 5.31 1.01 -22.31
N LEU A 264 4.04 1.06 -21.90
CA LEU A 264 3.11 -0.06 -22.03
C LEU A 264 2.59 -0.24 -23.47
N LEU A 265 2.14 0.84 -24.11
CA LEU A 265 1.45 0.80 -25.39
C LEU A 265 2.40 0.91 -26.59
N GLY A 266 3.55 1.55 -26.42
CA GLY A 266 4.55 1.77 -27.46
C GLY A 266 3.92 2.38 -28.73
N GLN A 267 4.16 1.74 -29.87
CA GLN A 267 3.54 2.08 -31.17
C GLN A 267 2.25 1.28 -31.45
N GLY A 268 1.60 0.74 -30.42
CA GLY A 268 0.40 -0.10 -30.53
C GLY A 268 0.66 -1.61 -30.43
N ALA A 269 1.88 -2.03 -30.15
CA ALA A 269 2.23 -3.43 -29.91
C ALA A 269 3.30 -3.56 -28.81
N ALA A 270 3.13 -4.55 -27.93
CA ALA A 270 4.04 -4.80 -26.82
C ALA A 270 4.37 -6.30 -26.69
N THR A 271 5.63 -6.61 -26.39
CA THR A 271 6.07 -7.99 -26.14
C THR A 271 5.92 -8.33 -24.67
N ALA A 272 5.22 -9.42 -24.36
CA ALA A 272 5.09 -9.90 -22.99
C ALA A 272 6.44 -10.42 -22.45
N PRO A 273 6.81 -10.12 -21.20
CA PRO A 273 8.03 -10.68 -20.62
C PRO A 273 7.92 -12.20 -20.45
N LYS A 274 9.06 -12.90 -20.37
CA LYS A 274 9.08 -14.36 -20.14
C LYS A 274 8.55 -14.72 -18.74
N GLY A 275 8.25 -16.01 -18.53
CA GLY A 275 7.85 -16.52 -17.21
C GLY A 275 6.42 -16.15 -16.80
N ARG A 276 5.48 -16.16 -17.76
CA ARG A 276 4.07 -15.88 -17.50
C ARG A 276 3.28 -17.14 -17.26
N ALA A 277 2.16 -17.00 -16.56
CA ALA A 277 1.23 -18.09 -16.39
C ALA A 277 0.58 -18.43 -17.74
N ALA A 278 0.45 -19.72 -18.02
CA ALA A 278 -0.24 -20.27 -19.18
C ALA A 278 -1.27 -21.29 -18.70
N ILE A 279 -2.42 -21.33 -19.36
CA ILE A 279 -3.52 -22.22 -19.02
C ILE A 279 -3.70 -23.30 -20.08
N ASP A 280 -3.73 -24.56 -19.65
CA ASP A 280 -4.19 -25.69 -20.43
C ASP A 280 -5.73 -25.69 -20.44
N ARG A 281 -6.30 -25.41 -21.62
CA ARG A 281 -7.75 -25.34 -21.81
C ARG A 281 -8.44 -26.70 -21.76
N GLY A 282 -7.71 -27.80 -21.98
CA GLY A 282 -8.22 -29.16 -21.87
C GLY A 282 -8.36 -29.62 -20.42
N ARG A 283 -7.47 -29.14 -19.54
CA ARG A 283 -7.54 -29.40 -18.09
C ARG A 283 -8.40 -28.37 -17.34
N CYS A 284 -8.64 -27.19 -17.89
CA CYS A 284 -9.41 -26.17 -17.17
C CYS A 284 -10.88 -26.57 -16.96
N VAL A 285 -11.30 -26.66 -15.70
CA VAL A 285 -12.69 -26.97 -15.28
C VAL A 285 -13.55 -25.74 -14.99
N LEU A 286 -13.13 -24.54 -15.41
CA LEU A 286 -13.91 -23.30 -15.33
C LEU A 286 -14.34 -22.88 -13.89
N CYS A 287 -13.59 -23.26 -12.86
CA CYS A 287 -13.94 -22.97 -11.45
C CYS A 287 -13.77 -21.50 -11.00
N LEU A 288 -13.16 -20.65 -11.84
CA LEU A 288 -12.88 -19.23 -11.59
C LEU A 288 -11.90 -18.91 -10.45
N THR A 289 -11.29 -19.90 -9.79
CA THR A 289 -10.30 -19.66 -8.72
C THR A 289 -9.18 -18.74 -9.18
N CYS A 290 -8.61 -18.99 -10.36
CA CYS A 290 -7.52 -18.17 -10.92
C CYS A 290 -7.90 -16.70 -11.14
N HIS A 291 -9.16 -16.42 -11.46
CA HIS A 291 -9.65 -15.05 -11.63
C HIS A 291 -9.72 -14.31 -10.30
N ARG A 292 -10.23 -14.98 -9.25
CA ARG A 292 -10.40 -14.41 -7.91
C ARG A 292 -9.07 -14.13 -7.22
N VAL A 293 -8.13 -15.08 -7.31
CA VAL A 293 -6.85 -14.99 -6.59
C VAL A 293 -5.77 -14.19 -7.30
N CYS A 294 -6.00 -13.70 -8.53
CA CYS A 294 -4.98 -12.94 -9.25
C CYS A 294 -4.92 -11.50 -8.72
N PRO A 295 -3.85 -11.08 -8.02
CA PRO A 295 -3.77 -9.73 -7.47
C PRO A 295 -3.48 -8.65 -8.52
N HIS A 296 -3.20 -9.08 -9.76
CA HIS A 296 -2.85 -8.20 -10.87
C HIS A 296 -3.99 -8.01 -11.88
N GLY A 297 -5.14 -8.68 -11.66
CA GLY A 297 -6.26 -8.68 -12.60
C GLY A 297 -5.86 -9.11 -14.02
N ALA A 298 -4.89 -10.02 -14.14
CA ALA A 298 -4.36 -10.51 -15.42
C ALA A 298 -5.21 -11.65 -16.02
N VAL A 299 -6.10 -12.25 -15.23
CA VAL A 299 -7.00 -13.32 -15.67
C VAL A 299 -8.35 -12.71 -16.03
N THR A 300 -8.70 -12.75 -17.31
CA THR A 300 -9.97 -12.28 -17.85
C THR A 300 -10.82 -13.45 -18.32
N TRP A 301 -12.03 -13.17 -18.82
CA TRP A 301 -13.00 -14.19 -19.22
C TRP A 301 -13.57 -13.92 -20.60
N ASP A 302 -13.54 -14.94 -21.46
CA ASP A 302 -14.31 -15.02 -22.70
C ASP A 302 -14.64 -16.49 -22.94
N ASN A 303 -15.82 -16.92 -22.49
CA ASN A 303 -16.29 -18.31 -22.42
C ASN A 303 -15.38 -19.30 -21.63
N ARG A 304 -14.12 -18.94 -21.41
CA ARG A 304 -13.05 -19.63 -20.71
C ARG A 304 -12.11 -18.59 -20.10
N ALA A 305 -11.29 -19.02 -19.14
CA ALA A 305 -10.26 -18.17 -18.56
C ALA A 305 -9.15 -17.86 -19.58
N ILE A 306 -8.79 -16.57 -19.67
CA ILE A 306 -7.69 -16.07 -20.50
C ILE A 306 -6.70 -15.36 -19.59
N ILE A 307 -5.41 -15.68 -19.73
CA ILE A 307 -4.35 -14.99 -18.99
C ILE A 307 -3.68 -14.01 -19.96
N ASN A 308 -3.79 -12.70 -19.68
CA ASN A 308 -3.04 -11.70 -20.41
C ASN A 308 -1.57 -11.72 -19.94
N GLU A 309 -0.67 -12.16 -20.82
CA GLU A 309 0.77 -12.28 -20.53
C GLU A 309 1.45 -10.93 -20.28
N LEU A 310 0.92 -9.84 -20.85
CA LEU A 310 1.39 -8.48 -20.64
C LEU A 310 1.06 -8.02 -19.21
N ALA A 311 -0.14 -8.34 -18.71
CA ALA A 311 -0.59 -8.00 -17.36
C ALA A 311 -0.05 -8.97 -16.28
N CYS A 312 0.23 -10.23 -16.65
CA CYS A 312 0.72 -11.24 -15.72
C CYS A 312 2.11 -10.88 -15.19
N GLN A 313 2.31 -10.93 -13.87
CA GLN A 313 3.61 -10.71 -13.23
C GLN A 313 4.41 -12.01 -12.97
N GLY A 314 3.84 -13.17 -13.31
CA GLY A 314 4.51 -14.47 -13.13
C GLY A 314 4.64 -14.90 -11.67
N CYS A 315 3.73 -14.47 -10.79
CA CYS A 315 3.80 -14.78 -9.35
C CYS A 315 3.41 -16.22 -9.00
N GLY A 316 2.70 -16.92 -9.89
CA GLY A 316 2.32 -18.31 -9.68
C GLY A 316 1.16 -18.56 -8.71
N VAL A 317 0.56 -17.54 -8.09
CA VAL A 317 -0.57 -17.71 -7.16
C VAL A 317 -1.72 -18.47 -7.83
N CYS A 318 -2.07 -18.15 -9.07
CA CYS A 318 -3.12 -18.86 -9.81
C CYS A 318 -2.75 -20.31 -10.18
N ALA A 319 -1.46 -20.58 -10.40
CA ALA A 319 -0.97 -21.93 -10.70
C ALA A 319 -1.13 -22.83 -9.47
N SER A 320 -0.65 -22.38 -8.32
CA SER A 320 -0.71 -23.10 -7.04
C SER A 320 -2.05 -22.98 -6.29
N GLN A 321 -3.09 -22.53 -6.98
CA GLN A 321 -4.48 -22.57 -6.51
C GLN A 321 -5.38 -23.30 -7.52
N CYS A 322 -4.82 -23.77 -8.64
CA CYS A 322 -5.61 -24.44 -9.66
C CYS A 322 -5.87 -25.88 -9.20
N PRO A 323 -7.12 -26.24 -8.84
CA PRO A 323 -7.41 -27.56 -8.27
C PRO A 323 -7.22 -28.71 -9.28
N ASN A 324 -7.11 -28.41 -10.57
CA ASN A 324 -6.83 -29.40 -11.62
C ASN A 324 -5.45 -29.19 -12.27
N GLU A 325 -4.61 -28.33 -11.66
CA GLU A 325 -3.25 -27.94 -12.10
C GLU A 325 -3.17 -27.52 -13.57
N ALA A 326 -4.27 -27.00 -14.10
CA ALA A 326 -4.37 -26.57 -15.49
C ALA A 326 -3.51 -25.33 -15.80
N ILE A 327 -2.89 -24.71 -14.79
CA ILE A 327 -2.12 -23.46 -14.95
C ILE A 327 -0.69 -23.72 -14.53
N GLN A 328 0.25 -23.39 -15.41
CA GLN A 328 1.70 -23.50 -15.17
C GLN A 328 2.38 -22.15 -15.41
N ILE A 329 3.55 -21.94 -14.81
CA ILE A 329 4.40 -20.80 -15.19
C ILE A 329 5.32 -21.27 -16.32
N ARG A 330 5.32 -20.56 -17.46
CA ARG A 330 6.23 -20.87 -18.57
C ARG A 330 7.67 -20.86 -18.07
N ASN A 331 8.45 -21.89 -18.40
CA ASN A 331 9.83 -22.11 -17.94
C ASN A 331 9.98 -22.32 -16.41
N PHE A 332 8.88 -22.60 -15.70
CA PHE A 332 8.88 -23.03 -14.29
C PHE A 332 7.63 -23.87 -14.02
N THR A 333 7.72 -25.17 -14.32
CA THR A 333 6.60 -26.12 -14.19
C THR A 333 6.68 -26.92 -12.90
N ASP A 334 5.54 -27.46 -12.46
CA ASP A 334 5.48 -28.33 -11.28
C ASP A 334 6.40 -29.55 -11.44
N GLU A 335 6.40 -30.19 -12.61
CA GLU A 335 7.26 -31.32 -12.95
C GLU A 335 8.75 -31.03 -12.75
N GLN A 336 9.21 -29.81 -13.10
CA GLN A 336 10.60 -29.40 -12.87
C GLN A 336 10.93 -29.31 -11.38
N VAL A 337 10.00 -28.83 -10.55
CA VAL A 337 10.18 -28.78 -9.10
C VAL A 337 10.24 -30.19 -8.52
N VAL A 338 9.30 -31.05 -8.90
CA VAL A 338 9.25 -32.45 -8.45
C VAL A 338 10.51 -33.21 -8.84
N THR A 339 10.95 -33.04 -10.09
CA THR A 339 12.19 -33.67 -10.59
C THR A 339 13.38 -33.21 -9.77
N ALA A 340 13.52 -31.91 -9.51
CA ALA A 340 14.60 -31.38 -8.68
C ALA A 340 14.58 -31.99 -7.26
N LEU A 341 13.42 -32.11 -6.62
CA LEU A 341 13.31 -32.75 -5.31
C LEU A 341 13.78 -34.21 -5.32
N SER A 342 13.48 -34.96 -6.38
CA SER A 342 13.88 -36.37 -6.49
C SER A 342 15.38 -36.59 -6.70
N THR A 343 16.13 -35.55 -7.09
CA THR A 343 17.59 -35.62 -7.33
C THR A 343 18.43 -35.35 -6.09
N ILE A 344 17.81 -35.00 -4.96
CA ILE A 344 18.50 -34.66 -3.72
C ILE A 344 19.12 -35.94 -3.12
N ASP A 345 20.41 -35.89 -2.77
CA ASP A 345 21.13 -37.03 -2.19
C ASP A 345 20.55 -37.39 -0.81
N PRO A 346 20.00 -38.61 -0.64
CA PRO A 346 19.37 -39.02 0.60
C PRO A 346 20.35 -39.22 1.77
N ARG A 347 21.66 -39.20 1.54
CA ARG A 347 22.70 -39.44 2.56
C ARG A 347 23.14 -38.18 3.30
N LEU A 348 22.89 -37.00 2.74
CA LEU A 348 23.29 -35.73 3.36
C LEU A 348 22.34 -35.45 4.53
N THR A 349 22.83 -35.03 5.68
CA THR A 349 21.98 -34.74 6.86
C THR A 349 22.49 -33.50 7.59
N PRO A 350 21.62 -32.66 8.18
CA PRO A 350 20.16 -32.66 7.98
C PRO A 350 19.78 -32.23 6.55
N ARG A 351 18.77 -32.88 5.96
CA ARG A 351 18.20 -32.52 4.66
C ARG A 351 17.22 -31.37 4.83
N ILE A 352 17.69 -30.16 4.55
CA ILE A 352 16.87 -28.96 4.59
C ILE A 352 16.58 -28.51 3.16
N ILE A 353 15.30 -28.51 2.77
CA ILE A 353 14.88 -27.99 1.46
C ILE A 353 14.32 -26.59 1.63
N ALA A 354 14.97 -25.60 1.02
CA ALA A 354 14.60 -24.19 1.17
C ALA A 354 13.92 -23.65 -0.09
N PHE A 355 12.59 -23.50 -0.08
CA PHE A 355 11.84 -22.81 -1.14
C PHE A 355 11.90 -21.30 -0.94
N MET A 356 12.52 -20.60 -1.88
CA MET A 356 12.87 -19.20 -1.71
C MET A 356 12.27 -18.32 -2.81
N CYS A 357 11.58 -17.25 -2.40
CA CYS A 357 11.14 -16.21 -3.32
C CYS A 357 12.34 -15.58 -4.03
N LYS A 358 12.32 -15.51 -5.37
CA LYS A 358 13.37 -14.84 -6.17
C LYS A 358 13.62 -13.38 -5.81
N ASN A 359 12.66 -12.69 -5.17
CA ASN A 359 12.75 -11.26 -4.88
C ASN A 359 13.11 -10.97 -3.40
N SER A 360 13.32 -12.01 -2.58
CA SER A 360 13.78 -11.87 -1.20
C SER A 360 14.71 -13.02 -0.80
N GLY A 361 14.16 -14.15 -0.37
CA GLY A 361 14.90 -15.31 0.14
C GLY A 361 16.09 -15.72 -0.72
N TRP A 362 15.89 -15.75 -2.04
CA TRP A 362 16.95 -16.13 -2.98
C TRP A 362 18.10 -15.13 -3.04
N GLU A 363 17.78 -13.83 -3.01
CA GLU A 363 18.76 -12.75 -3.03
C GLU A 363 19.55 -12.70 -1.72
N ALA A 364 18.87 -12.88 -0.58
CA ALA A 364 19.52 -12.94 0.73
C ALA A 364 20.42 -14.16 0.88
N TYR A 365 20.00 -15.33 0.35
CA TYR A 365 20.84 -16.51 0.25
C TYR A 365 22.10 -16.24 -0.57
N HIS A 366 21.98 -15.63 -1.75
CA HIS A 366 23.14 -15.27 -2.56
C HIS A 366 24.08 -14.28 -1.86
N ALA A 367 23.52 -13.26 -1.18
CA ALA A 367 24.32 -12.34 -0.38
C ALA A 367 25.07 -13.08 0.74
N ALA A 368 24.43 -14.07 1.38
CA ALA A 368 25.06 -14.86 2.44
C ALA A 368 26.24 -15.70 1.92
N LEU A 369 26.17 -16.23 0.70
CA LEU A 369 27.28 -16.99 0.09
C LEU A 369 28.56 -16.14 -0.13
N HIS A 370 28.45 -14.81 -0.11
CA HIS A 370 29.59 -13.90 -0.21
C HIS A 370 30.19 -13.50 1.15
N LEU A 371 29.59 -13.95 2.26
CA LEU A 371 30.17 -13.77 3.58
C LEU A 371 31.35 -14.73 3.76
N GLU A 372 32.36 -14.31 4.52
CA GLU A 372 33.53 -15.15 4.82
C GLU A 372 33.13 -16.49 5.46
N HIS A 373 32.03 -16.50 6.23
CA HIS A 373 31.48 -17.68 6.90
C HIS A 373 29.96 -17.71 6.76
N ALA A 374 29.45 -18.62 5.92
CA ALA A 374 28.02 -18.93 5.81
C ALA A 374 27.79 -20.38 6.29
N PRO A 375 27.44 -20.60 7.57
CA PRO A 375 27.29 -21.95 8.12
C PRO A 375 25.99 -22.59 7.62
N LEU A 376 26.05 -23.19 6.42
CA LEU A 376 24.95 -23.95 5.86
C LEU A 376 25.15 -25.46 6.12
N PRO A 377 24.11 -26.19 6.54
CA PRO A 377 24.18 -27.64 6.64
C PRO A 377 24.57 -28.29 5.32
N LEU A 378 25.29 -29.42 5.38
CA LEU A 378 25.73 -30.13 4.18
C LEU A 378 24.54 -30.58 3.30
N GLY A 379 23.41 -30.93 3.92
CA GLY A 379 22.17 -31.31 3.23
C GLY A 379 21.26 -30.13 2.86
N PHE A 380 21.74 -28.88 2.92
CA PHE A 380 20.95 -27.70 2.56
C PHE A 380 20.76 -27.62 1.04
N THR A 381 19.50 -27.69 0.59
CA THR A 381 19.11 -27.64 -0.83
C THR A 381 18.34 -26.35 -1.13
N PRO A 382 18.94 -25.38 -1.84
CA PRO A 382 18.28 -24.13 -2.19
C PRO A 382 17.38 -24.29 -3.42
N MET A 383 16.10 -23.96 -3.29
CA MET A 383 15.10 -24.01 -4.37
C MET A 383 14.61 -22.61 -4.75
N ARG A 384 15.00 -22.14 -5.93
CA ARG A 384 14.60 -20.82 -6.44
C ARG A 384 13.17 -20.84 -6.99
N MET A 385 12.27 -20.11 -6.34
CA MET A 385 10.88 -19.95 -6.79
C MET A 385 10.68 -18.62 -7.52
N PRO A 386 9.87 -18.56 -8.59
CA PRO A 386 9.58 -17.30 -9.29
C PRO A 386 8.91 -16.25 -8.38
N CYS A 387 8.23 -16.72 -7.34
CA CYS A 387 7.70 -15.98 -6.20
C CYS A 387 7.32 -17.02 -5.12
N ALA A 388 7.27 -16.63 -3.85
CA ALA A 388 6.69 -17.48 -2.81
C ALA A 388 5.24 -17.89 -3.16
N GLY A 389 4.51 -17.03 -3.88
CA GLY A 389 3.14 -17.30 -4.34
C GLY A 389 3.02 -18.56 -5.19
N LYS A 390 4.08 -19.03 -5.86
CA LYS A 390 4.09 -20.28 -6.64
C LYS A 390 4.29 -21.54 -5.80
N ILE A 391 4.77 -21.40 -4.55
CA ILE A 391 4.99 -22.55 -3.67
C ILE A 391 3.65 -23.24 -3.45
N ASP A 392 3.57 -24.46 -3.95
CA ASP A 392 2.41 -25.32 -3.83
C ASP A 392 2.48 -26.13 -2.54
N ILE A 393 1.33 -26.48 -1.98
CA ILE A 393 1.26 -27.38 -0.83
C ILE A 393 1.86 -28.74 -1.17
N ASP A 394 1.67 -29.21 -2.41
CA ASP A 394 2.18 -30.49 -2.86
C ASP A 394 3.71 -30.54 -2.86
N TYR A 395 4.38 -29.41 -3.15
CA TYR A 395 5.84 -29.34 -3.04
C TYR A 395 6.32 -29.54 -1.61
N LEU A 396 5.62 -28.92 -0.65
CA LEU A 396 5.95 -29.00 0.77
C LEU A 396 5.77 -30.44 1.26
N LEU A 397 4.64 -31.07 0.93
CA LEU A 397 4.35 -32.45 1.33
C LEU A 397 5.29 -33.45 0.65
N GLN A 398 5.56 -33.26 -0.65
CA GLN A 398 6.46 -34.14 -1.40
C GLN A 398 7.91 -34.04 -0.92
N ALA A 399 8.37 -32.86 -0.51
CA ALA A 399 9.67 -32.70 0.14
C ALA A 399 9.81 -33.64 1.35
N PHE A 400 8.79 -33.70 2.21
CA PHE A 400 8.77 -34.64 3.35
C PHE A 400 8.63 -36.09 2.91
N ALA A 401 7.80 -36.39 1.90
CA ALA A 401 7.67 -37.75 1.37
C ALA A 401 8.98 -38.31 0.78
N LEU A 402 9.84 -37.43 0.25
CA LEU A 402 11.19 -37.75 -0.23
C LEU A 402 12.25 -37.71 0.89
N GLY A 403 11.83 -37.46 2.13
CA GLY A 403 12.64 -37.60 3.34
C GLY A 403 13.33 -36.34 3.82
N ALA A 404 12.91 -35.13 3.39
CA ALA A 404 13.43 -33.90 3.97
C ALA A 404 13.31 -33.92 5.50
N ASP A 405 14.40 -33.63 6.22
CA ASP A 405 14.38 -33.48 7.67
C ASP A 405 13.66 -32.18 8.04
N GLY A 406 13.88 -31.10 7.29
CA GLY A 406 13.15 -29.85 7.42
C GLY A 406 12.89 -29.17 6.08
N VAL A 407 11.84 -28.36 6.05
CA VAL A 407 11.49 -27.52 4.91
C VAL A 407 11.45 -26.06 5.36
N LEU A 408 12.14 -25.20 4.63
CA LEU A 408 12.20 -23.76 4.87
C LEU A 408 11.49 -23.03 3.74
N VAL A 409 10.58 -22.12 4.05
CA VAL A 409 9.92 -21.24 3.08
C VAL A 409 10.29 -19.80 3.39
N LEU A 410 10.96 -19.15 2.44
CA LEU A 410 11.42 -17.76 2.58
C LEU A 410 10.69 -16.84 1.60
N SER A 411 10.02 -15.83 2.15
CA SER A 411 9.20 -14.89 1.38
C SER A 411 9.50 -13.42 1.71
N CYS A 412 8.84 -12.49 1.01
CA CYS A 412 8.94 -11.06 1.30
C CYS A 412 8.17 -10.73 2.59
N HIS A 413 8.54 -9.65 3.28
CA HIS A 413 7.73 -9.11 4.37
C HIS A 413 6.29 -8.80 3.92
N PRO A 414 5.31 -8.84 4.84
CA PRO A 414 4.00 -8.21 4.64
C PRO A 414 4.16 -6.81 4.03
N ASP A 415 3.24 -6.44 3.15
CA ASP A 415 3.18 -5.15 2.45
C ASP A 415 4.35 -4.85 1.48
N ASN A 416 5.43 -5.63 1.52
CA ASN A 416 6.62 -5.49 0.66
C ASN A 416 6.68 -6.52 -0.48
N CYS A 417 5.61 -7.26 -0.71
CA CYS A 417 5.59 -8.30 -1.73
C CYS A 417 5.55 -7.70 -3.14
N LYS A 418 6.54 -8.04 -3.97
CA LYS A 418 6.55 -7.64 -5.39
C LYS A 418 5.34 -8.16 -6.19
N SER A 419 4.74 -9.25 -5.72
CA SER A 419 3.56 -9.85 -6.33
C SER A 419 2.27 -9.46 -5.61
N GLN A 420 2.29 -8.40 -4.81
CA GLN A 420 1.21 -7.88 -3.98
C GLN A 420 0.81 -8.84 -2.84
N LEU A 421 0.28 -10.02 -3.16
CA LEU A 421 -0.24 -10.99 -2.18
C LEU A 421 0.50 -12.35 -2.18
N GLY A 422 1.64 -12.45 -2.88
CA GLY A 422 2.32 -13.74 -3.08
C GLY A 422 2.90 -14.36 -1.79
N ASN A 423 3.28 -13.52 -0.83
CA ASN A 423 3.77 -13.91 0.50
C ASN A 423 2.61 -14.40 1.38
N GLU A 424 1.47 -13.70 1.38
CA GLU A 424 0.27 -14.08 2.15
C GLU A 424 -0.27 -15.43 1.70
N HIS A 425 -0.43 -15.63 0.39
CA HIS A 425 -0.85 -16.92 -0.16
C HIS A 425 0.13 -18.05 0.19
N ALA A 426 1.44 -17.76 0.25
CA ALA A 426 2.43 -18.75 0.65
C ALA A 426 2.31 -19.08 2.15
N LEU A 427 2.13 -18.08 3.01
CA LEU A 427 1.90 -18.26 4.44
C LEU A 427 0.67 -19.15 4.68
N TRP A 428 -0.47 -18.84 4.06
CA TRP A 428 -1.69 -19.64 4.22
C TRP A 428 -1.49 -21.11 3.81
N ARG A 429 -0.72 -21.36 2.74
CA ARG A 429 -0.40 -22.74 2.34
C ARG A 429 0.54 -23.43 3.32
N VAL A 430 1.53 -22.73 3.86
CA VAL A 430 2.41 -23.28 4.88
C VAL A 430 1.63 -23.63 6.15
N GLU A 431 0.75 -22.76 6.62
CA GLU A 431 -0.08 -23.08 7.80
C GLU A 431 -1.00 -24.27 7.53
N ARG A 432 -1.59 -24.35 6.32
CA ARG A 432 -2.36 -25.52 5.93
C ARG A 432 -1.52 -26.79 5.86
N ALA A 433 -0.31 -26.72 5.33
CA ALA A 433 0.62 -27.84 5.28
C ALA A 433 1.02 -28.31 6.69
N ARG A 434 1.28 -27.37 7.63
CA ARG A 434 1.56 -27.70 9.03
C ARG A 434 0.42 -28.49 9.69
N GLY A 435 -0.83 -28.10 9.43
CA GLY A 435 -2.00 -28.84 9.90
C GLY A 435 -2.00 -30.29 9.39
N LEU A 436 -1.83 -30.48 8.08
CA LEU A 436 -1.76 -31.82 7.46
C LEU A 436 -0.58 -32.65 7.99
N LEU A 437 0.58 -32.03 8.18
CA LEU A 437 1.77 -32.69 8.74
C LEU A 437 1.52 -33.15 10.17
N SER A 438 0.92 -32.31 11.01
CA SER A 438 0.56 -32.66 12.39
C SER A 438 -0.40 -33.84 12.44
N GLU A 439 -1.42 -33.87 11.56
CA GLU A 439 -2.35 -35.01 11.44
C GLU A 439 -1.65 -36.30 11.00
N ALA A 440 -0.62 -36.18 10.15
CA ALA A 440 0.22 -37.28 9.70
C ALA A 440 1.31 -37.70 10.71
N GLY A 441 1.38 -37.07 11.89
CA GLY A 441 2.39 -37.36 12.92
C GLY A 441 3.78 -36.78 12.63
N VAL A 442 3.88 -35.83 11.68
CA VAL A 442 5.10 -35.06 11.42
C VAL A 442 5.04 -33.76 12.21
N ASP A 443 6.05 -33.50 13.03
CA ASP A 443 6.09 -32.29 13.85
C ASP A 443 6.09 -31.02 12.97
N PRO A 444 5.14 -30.08 13.18
CA PRO A 444 5.01 -28.88 12.35
C PRO A 444 6.20 -27.92 12.46
N GLN A 445 7.04 -28.02 13.49
CA GLN A 445 8.27 -27.22 13.64
C GLN A 445 9.33 -27.57 12.58
N ARG A 446 9.17 -28.71 11.88
CA ARG A 446 10.00 -29.11 10.73
C ARG A 446 9.70 -28.29 9.47
N LEU A 447 8.59 -27.54 9.44
CA LEU A 447 8.23 -26.63 8.36
C LEU A 447 8.26 -25.18 8.85
N LEU A 448 9.31 -24.45 8.49
CA LEU A 448 9.51 -23.06 8.93
C LEU A 448 9.17 -22.08 7.80
N PHE A 449 8.31 -21.11 8.09
CA PHE A 449 8.08 -19.94 7.22
C PHE A 449 8.74 -18.72 7.83
N LYS A 450 9.51 -17.98 7.02
CA LYS A 450 10.10 -16.70 7.40
C LYS A 450 9.92 -15.68 6.30
N THR A 451 9.82 -14.42 6.73
CA THR A 451 9.88 -13.27 5.85
C THR A 451 11.17 -12.53 6.09
N LEU A 452 11.79 -12.04 5.02
CA LEU A 452 13.05 -11.29 5.11
C LEU A 452 13.20 -10.34 3.92
N ALA A 453 14.06 -9.33 4.08
CA ALA A 453 14.44 -8.41 3.02
C ALA A 453 15.52 -9.01 2.10
N PRO A 454 15.57 -8.66 0.80
CA PRO A 454 16.54 -9.22 -0.14
C PRO A 454 18.01 -8.98 0.22
N ASN A 455 18.28 -7.93 1.00
CA ASN A 455 19.62 -7.52 1.45
C ASN A 455 19.92 -7.95 2.89
N SER A 456 19.18 -8.92 3.44
CA SER A 456 19.37 -9.42 4.81
C SER A 456 19.97 -10.83 4.86
N PRO A 457 21.28 -11.02 4.56
CA PRO A 457 21.92 -12.32 4.67
C PRO A 457 21.95 -12.85 6.11
N GLY A 458 22.02 -11.95 7.11
CA GLY A 458 21.95 -12.32 8.52
C GLY A 458 20.61 -12.97 8.91
N ASP A 459 19.48 -12.39 8.48
CA ASP A 459 18.15 -12.94 8.74
C ASP A 459 17.96 -14.30 8.04
N PHE A 460 18.53 -14.45 6.84
CA PHE A 460 18.56 -15.74 6.14
C PHE A 460 19.30 -16.80 6.96
N LEU A 461 20.53 -16.49 7.41
CA LEU A 461 21.31 -17.43 8.23
C LEU A 461 20.60 -17.75 9.55
N ALA A 462 20.03 -16.75 10.21
CA ALA A 462 19.23 -16.97 11.43
C ALA A 462 18.04 -17.91 11.19
N ALA A 463 17.37 -17.81 10.03
CA ALA A 463 16.28 -18.71 9.68
C ALA A 463 16.76 -20.16 9.46
N VAL A 464 17.94 -20.36 8.86
CA VAL A 464 18.56 -21.68 8.69
C VAL A 464 19.00 -22.26 10.03
N THR A 465 19.64 -21.45 10.88
CA THR A 465 20.04 -21.86 12.24
C THR A 465 18.83 -22.26 13.06
N GLN A 466 17.76 -21.45 13.06
CA GLN A 466 16.54 -21.76 13.79
C GLN A 466 15.94 -23.10 13.35
N LEU A 467 15.88 -23.39 12.04
CA LEU A 467 15.35 -24.67 11.58
C LEU A 467 16.27 -25.83 11.99
N THR A 468 17.59 -25.65 11.93
CA THR A 468 18.55 -26.66 12.39
C THR A 468 18.36 -26.98 13.88
N GLU A 469 18.27 -25.95 14.73
CA GLU A 469 18.03 -26.09 16.17
C GLU A 469 16.70 -26.78 16.49
N ASN A 470 15.63 -26.47 15.73
CA ASN A 470 14.36 -27.18 15.84
C ASN A 470 14.56 -28.69 15.58
N LEU A 471 15.28 -29.05 14.52
CA LEU A 471 15.51 -30.45 14.14
C LEU A 471 16.34 -31.20 15.19
N GLU A 472 17.39 -30.58 15.72
CA GLU A 472 18.22 -31.15 16.79
C GLU A 472 17.41 -31.39 18.07
N THR A 473 16.57 -30.43 18.44
CA THR A 473 15.68 -30.54 19.62
C THR A 473 14.69 -31.70 19.46
N LEU A 474 14.09 -31.85 18.29
CA LEU A 474 13.17 -32.95 17.99
C LEU A 474 13.87 -34.31 17.97
N GLN A 475 15.08 -34.40 17.42
CA GLN A 475 15.88 -35.64 17.45
C GLN A 475 16.25 -36.05 18.88
N ALA A 476 16.63 -35.08 19.73
CA ALA A 476 16.92 -35.32 21.14
C ALA A 476 15.68 -35.79 21.91
N ALA A 477 14.50 -35.20 21.65
CA ALA A 477 13.24 -35.61 22.27
C ALA A 477 12.80 -37.03 21.87
N CYS A 478 13.12 -37.47 20.65
CA CYS A 478 12.83 -38.82 20.17
C CYS A 478 13.85 -39.89 20.63
N GLY A 479 14.89 -39.53 21.40
CA GLY A 479 15.86 -40.49 21.96
C GLY A 479 16.77 -41.15 20.93
N VAL A 480 16.86 -40.61 19.71
CA VAL A 480 17.74 -41.13 18.66
C VAL A 480 19.11 -40.48 18.83
N ALA A 481 19.99 -41.09 19.63
CA ALA A 481 21.38 -40.67 19.74
C ALA A 481 22.04 -40.67 18.35
N SER A 482 22.67 -39.56 17.98
CA SER A 482 23.44 -39.46 16.75
C SER A 482 24.52 -40.54 16.74
N GLY A 483 24.36 -41.51 15.83
CA GLY A 483 25.43 -42.45 15.52
C GLY A 483 26.58 -41.67 14.90
N ALA A 484 27.55 -41.30 15.72
CA ALA A 484 28.83 -40.78 15.26
C ALA A 484 29.47 -41.84 14.35
N VAL A 485 29.49 -41.56 13.05
CA VAL A 485 30.33 -42.29 12.10
C VAL A 485 31.76 -41.79 12.34
N THR A 486 32.56 -42.62 13.03
CA THR A 486 34.02 -42.50 13.08
C THR A 486 34.66 -42.78 11.74
#